data_AF-A0A2V7JB95-F1
#
_entry.id   AF-A0A2V7JB95-F1
#
_cell.length_a   1.000
_cell.length_b   1.000
_cell.length_c   1.000
_cell.angle_alpha   90.00
_cell.angle_beta   90.00
_cell.angle_gamma   90.00
#
_symmetry.space_group_name_H-M   'P 1'
#
loop_
_entity.id
_entity.type
_entity.pdbx_description
1 polymer ?
#
loop_
_entity_poly.entity_id
_entity_poly.type
_entity_poly.pdbx_seq_one_letter_code
_entity_poly.pdbx_strand_id
1 'polypeptide(L)'
;GDVTPPPLVGRAFGLQRGLDHVGAVIGPLVAWVVLSRGADVRTVILASIVPGVIVTVLAAWSVRDGEGRRGAAKEAAAATLPPSAALRRLSPPVIAISIFYLLRMPETLMILRAQQLGIAVALIPLLWAALHVVRSSTSFLGGALSDRIGPARTMWIGWLSYVALAAGMWLAASPLAAWLLFLALGVVAGLTESPERALVSTATGGGHRGSGFGVYHALTGVAALVGGVALGVIFQRGSGATAFLVSAVGASGLVILWPFWSGLRRVPPQ
;
A
#
# COMPACT_ATOMS: atom_id res chain seq x y z
N GLY A 1 -1.74 -15.71 0.39
CA GLY A 1 -2.78 -15.67 1.44
C GLY A 1 -3.32 -17.06 1.69
N ASP A 2 -4.27 -17.51 0.88
CA ASP A 2 -5.05 -18.75 1.13
C ASP A 2 -4.23 -20.05 1.12
N VAL A 3 -3.11 -20.07 0.39
CA VAL A 3 -2.21 -21.22 0.26
C VAL A 3 -0.88 -21.03 1.01
N THR A 4 -0.74 -19.93 1.75
CA THR A 4 0.50 -19.59 2.43
C THR A 4 0.43 -20.06 3.88
N PRO A 5 1.42 -20.83 4.38
CA PRO A 5 1.49 -21.18 5.80
C PRO A 5 1.43 -19.91 6.68
N PRO A 6 0.72 -19.92 7.83
CA PRO A 6 0.59 -18.74 8.69
C PRO A 6 1.90 -18.02 9.02
N PRO A 7 3.05 -18.70 9.23
CA PRO A 7 4.33 -18.05 9.52
C PRO A 7 4.97 -17.29 8.34
N LEU A 8 4.42 -17.39 7.12
CA LEU A 8 5.00 -16.84 5.90
C LEU A 8 4.09 -15.83 5.19
N VAL A 9 2.95 -15.46 5.80
CA VAL A 9 1.94 -14.62 5.18
C VAL A 9 2.48 -13.22 4.87
N GLY A 10 3.26 -12.64 5.77
CA GLY A 10 3.92 -11.35 5.61
C GLY A 10 4.93 -11.37 4.46
N ARG A 11 5.82 -12.37 4.39
CA ARG A 11 6.76 -12.55 3.27
C ARG A 11 6.04 -12.74 1.94
N ALA A 12 4.94 -13.50 1.90
CA ALA A 12 4.18 -13.69 0.68
C ALA A 12 3.57 -12.38 0.17
N PHE A 13 2.93 -11.60 1.05
CA PHE A 13 2.44 -10.27 0.67
C PHE A 13 3.59 -9.31 0.31
N GLY A 14 4.72 -9.39 1.01
CA GLY A 14 5.91 -8.59 0.72
C GLY A 14 6.53 -8.91 -0.64
N LEU A 15 6.60 -10.19 -1.02
CA LEU A 15 7.06 -10.60 -2.34
C LEU A 15 6.09 -10.11 -3.43
N GLN A 16 4.78 -10.30 -3.23
CA GLN A 16 3.76 -9.82 -4.15
C GLN A 16 3.90 -8.31 -4.38
N ARG A 17 4.08 -7.53 -3.32
CA ARG A 17 4.28 -6.07 -3.41
C ARG A 17 5.59 -5.66 -4.02
N GLY A 18 6.65 -6.41 -3.75
CA GLY A 18 7.92 -6.23 -4.44
C GLY A 18 7.73 -6.35 -5.95
N LEU A 19 7.10 -7.43 -6.40
CA LEU A 19 6.83 -7.69 -7.81
C LEU A 19 5.88 -6.66 -8.45
N ASP A 20 4.85 -6.20 -7.73
CA ASP A 20 3.99 -5.11 -8.20
C ASP A 20 4.81 -3.84 -8.51
N HIS A 21 5.77 -3.51 -7.66
CA HIS A 21 6.65 -2.35 -7.85
C HIS A 21 7.67 -2.55 -8.96
N VAL A 22 8.21 -3.76 -9.12
CA VAL A 22 9.04 -4.10 -10.30
C VAL A 22 8.23 -3.89 -11.58
N GLY A 23 6.99 -4.37 -11.63
CA GLY A 23 6.08 -4.18 -12.76
C GLY A 23 5.79 -2.70 -13.04
N ALA A 24 5.60 -1.89 -11.99
CA ALA A 24 5.39 -0.45 -12.09
C ALA A 24 6.62 0.33 -12.63
N VAL A 25 7.82 -0.27 -12.58
CA VAL A 25 9.03 0.28 -13.21
C VAL A 25 9.20 -0.25 -14.62
N ILE A 26 9.11 -1.56 -14.83
CA ILE A 26 9.36 -2.20 -16.12
C ILE A 26 8.30 -1.81 -17.15
N GLY A 27 7.02 -1.75 -16.77
CA GLY A 27 5.91 -1.43 -17.68
C GLY A 27 6.10 -0.09 -18.42
N PRO A 28 6.28 1.03 -17.69
CA PRO A 28 6.57 2.33 -18.31
C PRO A 28 7.87 2.37 -19.13
N LEU A 29 8.92 1.64 -18.72
CA LEU A 29 10.17 1.58 -19.48
C LEU A 29 9.97 0.85 -20.82
N VAL A 30 9.28 -0.28 -20.81
CA VAL A 30 8.92 -1.00 -22.04
C VAL A 30 8.03 -0.14 -22.92
N ALA A 31 7.03 0.53 -22.36
CA ALA A 31 6.17 1.46 -23.08
C ALA A 31 6.98 2.58 -23.74
N TRP A 32 7.92 3.20 -23.01
CA TRP A 32 8.80 4.24 -23.54
C TRP A 32 9.67 3.74 -24.70
N VAL A 33 10.27 2.54 -24.57
CA VAL A 33 11.06 1.91 -25.64
C VAL A 33 10.23 1.64 -26.90
N VAL A 34 8.96 1.26 -26.74
CA VAL A 34 8.06 1.02 -27.88
C VAL A 34 7.67 2.34 -28.55
N LEU A 35 7.34 3.38 -27.78
CA LEU A 35 7.02 4.71 -28.31
C LEU A 35 8.22 5.37 -29.00
N SER A 36 9.43 5.24 -28.43
CA SER A 36 10.64 5.84 -29.00
C SER A 36 11.06 5.22 -30.34
N ARG A 37 10.54 4.03 -30.66
CA ARG A 37 10.66 3.39 -31.98
C ARG A 37 9.56 3.78 -32.97
N GLY A 38 8.74 4.78 -32.63
CA GLY A 38 7.71 5.34 -33.52
C GLY A 38 6.33 4.71 -33.39
N ALA A 39 6.10 3.85 -32.40
CA ALA A 39 4.76 3.35 -32.11
C ALA A 39 3.88 4.47 -31.52
N ASP A 40 2.58 4.42 -31.78
CA ASP A 40 1.61 5.32 -31.15
C ASP A 40 1.12 4.78 -29.80
N VAL A 41 0.50 5.66 -29.00
CA VAL A 41 -0.04 5.30 -27.68
C VAL A 41 -1.08 4.18 -27.78
N ARG A 42 -1.87 4.16 -28.86
CA ARG A 42 -2.85 3.10 -29.12
C ARG A 42 -2.18 1.74 -29.23
N THR A 43 -1.08 1.64 -29.96
CA THR A 43 -0.30 0.39 -30.09
C THR A 43 0.23 -0.08 -28.75
N VAL A 44 0.74 0.83 -27.90
CA VAL A 44 1.21 0.47 -26.55
C VAL A 44 0.08 -0.04 -25.67
N ILE A 45 -1.08 0.62 -25.70
CA ILE A 45 -2.27 0.17 -24.97
C ILE A 45 -2.71 -1.22 -25.46
N LEU A 46 -2.76 -1.44 -26.77
CA LEU A 46 -3.10 -2.74 -27.34
C LEU A 46 -2.06 -3.81 -27.00
N ALA A 47 -0.77 -3.46 -26.97
CA ALA A 47 0.30 -4.38 -26.59
C ALA A 47 0.18 -4.82 -25.11
N SER A 48 -0.39 -4.00 -24.23
CA SER A 48 -0.63 -4.36 -22.82
C SER A 48 -1.66 -5.49 -22.63
N ILE A 49 -2.48 -5.78 -23.66
CA ILE A 49 -3.42 -6.91 -23.65
C ILE A 49 -2.66 -8.23 -23.55
N VAL A 50 -1.51 -8.35 -24.21
CA VAL A 50 -0.72 -9.60 -24.27
C VAL A 50 -0.31 -10.09 -22.87
N PRO A 51 0.42 -9.31 -22.04
CA PRO A 51 0.74 -9.75 -20.68
C PRO A 51 -0.51 -9.95 -19.81
N GLY A 52 -1.57 -9.15 -20.01
CA GLY A 52 -2.85 -9.32 -19.29
C GLY A 52 -3.53 -10.66 -19.58
N VAL A 53 -3.59 -11.07 -20.85
CA VAL A 53 -4.12 -12.37 -21.26
C VAL A 53 -3.25 -13.51 -20.73
N ILE A 54 -1.92 -13.40 -20.84
CA ILE A 54 -0.98 -14.41 -20.32
C ILE A 54 -1.22 -14.63 -18.82
N VAL A 55 -1.27 -13.57 -18.01
CA VAL A 55 -1.53 -13.67 -16.57
C VAL A 55 -2.89 -14.31 -16.30
N THR A 56 -3.92 -13.95 -17.06
CA THR A 56 -5.28 -14.51 -16.92
C THR A 56 -5.31 -15.99 -17.23
N VAL A 57 -4.67 -16.43 -18.32
CA VAL A 57 -4.59 -17.84 -18.72
C VAL A 57 -3.80 -18.65 -17.68
N LEU A 58 -2.65 -18.15 -17.24
CA LEU A 58 -1.83 -18.79 -16.21
C LEU A 58 -2.59 -18.91 -14.88
N ALA A 59 -3.33 -17.88 -14.48
CA ALA A 59 -4.18 -17.91 -13.29
C ALA A 59 -5.32 -18.93 -13.43
N ALA A 60 -6.00 -18.95 -14.59
CA ALA A 60 -7.07 -19.91 -14.87
C ALA A 60 -6.57 -21.36 -14.87
N TRP A 61 -5.37 -21.60 -15.41
CA TRP A 61 -4.73 -22.92 -15.40
C TRP A 61 -4.32 -23.33 -13.97
N SER A 62 -3.65 -22.46 -13.23
CA SER A 62 -3.19 -22.71 -11.85
C SER A 62 -4.33 -22.99 -10.85
N VAL A 63 -5.54 -22.52 -11.15
CA VAL A 63 -6.74 -22.78 -10.34
C VAL A 63 -7.44 -24.09 -10.72
N ARG A 64 -7.26 -24.60 -11.95
CA ARG A 64 -7.91 -25.82 -12.44
C ARG A 64 -7.35 -27.10 -11.83
N ASP A 65 -6.04 -27.17 -11.55
CA ASP A 65 -5.38 -28.38 -11.04
C ASP A 65 -5.63 -28.65 -9.54
N GLY A 66 -6.53 -27.89 -8.90
CA GLY A 66 -6.93 -28.08 -7.52
C GLY A 66 -8.31 -28.70 -7.39
N GLU A 67 -8.44 -30.02 -7.59
CA GLU A 67 -9.75 -30.71 -7.57
C GLU A 67 -10.47 -30.61 -6.21
N GLY A 68 -9.74 -30.48 -5.10
CA GLY A 68 -10.31 -30.18 -3.77
C GLY A 68 -10.82 -28.73 -3.60
N ARG A 69 -10.49 -27.80 -4.52
CA ARG A 69 -10.79 -26.36 -4.43
C ARG A 69 -12.09 -25.95 -5.11
N ARG A 70 -12.65 -26.78 -6.00
CA ARG A 70 -13.96 -26.53 -6.63
C ARG A 70 -15.12 -26.61 -5.64
N GLY A 71 -15.05 -27.51 -4.65
CA GLY A 71 -16.00 -27.59 -3.54
C GLY A 71 -15.91 -26.35 -2.64
N ALA A 72 -14.69 -26.03 -2.18
CA ALA A 72 -14.42 -24.87 -1.32
C ALA A 72 -14.72 -23.51 -2.00
N ALA A 73 -14.52 -23.37 -3.32
CA ALA A 73 -14.87 -22.15 -4.05
C ALA A 73 -16.38 -21.98 -4.22
N LYS A 74 -17.13 -23.09 -4.38
CA LYS A 74 -18.60 -23.08 -4.45
C LYS A 74 -19.22 -22.79 -3.08
N GLU A 75 -18.63 -23.33 -2.01
CA GLU A 75 -18.98 -22.98 -0.63
C GLU A 75 -18.57 -21.55 -0.26
N ALA A 76 -17.41 -21.05 -0.70
CA ALA A 76 -16.99 -19.66 -0.48
C ALA A 76 -17.85 -18.66 -1.24
N ALA A 77 -18.29 -18.98 -2.48
CA ALA A 77 -19.23 -18.18 -3.24
C ALA A 77 -20.66 -18.21 -2.66
N ALA A 78 -21.05 -19.31 -2.00
CA ALA A 78 -22.30 -19.40 -1.24
C ALA A 78 -22.21 -18.71 0.13
N ALA A 79 -21.01 -18.66 0.72
CA ALA A 79 -20.75 -18.07 2.02
C ALA A 79 -20.42 -16.57 1.94
N THR A 80 -20.11 -16.00 0.76
CA THR A 80 -19.77 -14.57 0.62
C THR A 80 -20.76 -13.70 1.40
N LEU A 81 -20.26 -13.07 2.46
CA LEU A 81 -21.07 -12.14 3.24
C LEU A 81 -21.55 -11.02 2.31
N PRO A 82 -22.83 -10.64 2.36
CA PRO A 82 -23.28 -9.45 1.66
C PRO A 82 -22.42 -8.26 2.13
N PRO A 83 -22.07 -7.30 1.25
CA PRO A 83 -21.21 -6.17 1.59
C PRO A 83 -21.66 -5.43 2.86
N SER A 84 -22.97 -5.35 3.11
CA SER A 84 -23.58 -4.78 4.31
C SER A 84 -23.24 -5.54 5.61
N ALA A 85 -23.14 -6.87 5.57
CA ALA A 85 -22.75 -7.68 6.73
C ALA A 85 -21.24 -7.61 7.00
N ALA A 86 -20.43 -7.51 5.95
CA ALA A 86 -18.99 -7.29 6.07
C ALA A 86 -18.66 -5.89 6.63
N LEU A 87 -19.40 -4.85 6.21
CA LEU A 87 -19.32 -3.48 6.77
C LEU A 87 -19.77 -3.41 8.24
N ARG A 88 -20.69 -4.28 8.67
CA ARG A 88 -21.12 -4.37 10.08
C ARG A 88 -20.09 -5.03 11.01
N ARG A 89 -19.06 -5.68 10.47
CA ARG A 89 -18.03 -6.42 11.21
C ARG A 89 -16.62 -5.90 10.91
N LEU A 90 -16.45 -4.58 10.82
CA LEU A 90 -15.12 -4.00 10.63
C LEU A 90 -14.25 -4.25 11.85
N SER A 91 -13.13 -4.92 11.64
CA SER A 91 -12.15 -5.13 12.70
C SER A 91 -11.44 -3.81 13.02
N PRO A 92 -11.02 -3.60 14.29
CA PRO A 92 -10.29 -2.38 14.66
C PRO A 92 -9.05 -2.08 13.80
N PRO A 93 -8.25 -3.08 13.35
CA PRO A 93 -7.17 -2.85 12.39
C PRO A 93 -7.64 -2.23 11.07
N VAL A 94 -8.73 -2.72 10.47
CA VAL A 94 -9.24 -2.21 9.18
C VAL A 94 -9.73 -0.76 9.33
N ILE A 95 -10.38 -0.44 10.44
CA ILE A 95 -10.81 0.93 10.74
C ILE A 95 -9.60 1.85 10.87
N ALA A 96 -8.61 1.47 11.68
CA ALA A 96 -7.41 2.27 11.91
C ALA A 96 -6.59 2.47 10.62
N ILE A 97 -6.46 1.43 9.78
CA ILE A 97 -5.83 1.54 8.46
C ILE A 97 -6.64 2.51 7.56
N SER A 98 -7.96 2.43 7.57
CA SER A 98 -8.80 3.34 6.79
C SER A 98 -8.62 4.80 7.25
N ILE A 99 -8.57 5.05 8.56
CA ILE A 99 -8.26 6.38 9.11
C ILE A 99 -6.84 6.81 8.71
N PHE A 100 -5.87 5.90 8.68
CA PHE A 100 -4.52 6.23 8.20
C PHE A 100 -4.56 6.71 6.74
N TYR A 101 -5.32 6.07 5.86
CA TYR A 101 -5.49 6.52 4.48
C TYR A 101 -6.17 7.89 4.34
N LEU A 102 -7.00 8.29 5.32
CA LEU A 102 -7.57 9.63 5.41
C LEU A 102 -6.52 10.69 5.77
N LEU A 103 -5.52 10.30 6.57
CA LEU A 103 -4.51 11.20 7.12
C LEU A 103 -3.23 11.22 6.31
N ARG A 104 -2.95 10.16 5.54
CA ARG A 104 -1.73 9.98 4.74
C ARG A 104 -1.71 10.94 3.55
N MET A 105 -0.55 11.55 3.31
CA MET A 105 -0.29 12.37 2.14
C MET A 105 -0.41 11.55 0.85
N PRO A 106 -1.20 12.01 -0.12
CA PRO A 106 -1.14 11.50 -1.48
C PRO A 106 0.26 11.66 -2.05
N GLU A 107 0.71 10.66 -2.81
CA GLU A 107 2.03 10.64 -3.42
C GLU A 107 2.19 11.79 -4.43
N THR A 108 1.09 12.20 -5.07
CA THR A 108 1.03 13.38 -5.94
C THR A 108 1.34 14.68 -5.18
N LEU A 109 0.82 14.87 -3.96
CA LEU A 109 1.15 16.05 -3.14
C LEU A 109 2.58 16.00 -2.62
N MET A 110 3.13 14.81 -2.36
CA MET A 110 4.56 14.64 -2.07
C MET A 110 5.44 15.07 -3.24
N ILE A 111 5.07 14.72 -4.48
CA ILE A 111 5.77 15.18 -5.69
C ILE A 111 5.71 16.70 -5.79
N LEU A 112 4.52 17.30 -5.62
CA LEU A 112 4.37 18.76 -5.66
C LEU A 112 5.22 19.45 -4.60
N ARG A 113 5.29 18.89 -3.37
CA ARG A 113 6.17 19.42 -2.32
C ARG A 113 7.64 19.28 -2.68
N ALA A 114 8.04 18.15 -3.26
CA ALA A 114 9.40 17.96 -3.77
C ALA A 114 9.79 19.01 -4.81
N GLN A 115 8.87 19.37 -5.71
CA GLN A 115 9.08 20.45 -6.69
C GLN A 115 9.22 21.82 -6.02
N GLN A 116 8.35 22.14 -5.04
CA GLN A 116 8.45 23.37 -4.25
C GLN A 116 9.78 23.48 -3.48
N LEU A 117 10.38 22.34 -3.14
CA LEU A 117 11.69 22.25 -2.48
C LEU A 117 12.86 22.27 -3.48
N GLY A 118 12.59 22.45 -4.77
CA GLY A 118 13.60 22.66 -5.80
C GLY A 118 13.99 21.42 -6.60
N ILE A 119 13.26 20.30 -6.49
CA ILE A 119 13.43 19.19 -7.44
C ILE A 119 12.83 19.59 -8.79
N ALA A 120 13.66 19.66 -9.83
CA ALA A 120 13.23 20.01 -11.17
C ALA A 120 12.15 19.04 -11.69
N VAL A 121 11.18 19.57 -12.44
CA VAL A 121 10.08 18.77 -13.04
C VAL A 121 10.62 17.63 -13.90
N ALA A 122 11.71 17.87 -14.63
CA ALA A 122 12.38 16.86 -15.47
C ALA A 122 12.91 15.65 -14.67
N LEU A 123 13.15 15.80 -13.37
CA LEU A 123 13.65 14.71 -12.51
C LEU A 123 12.53 13.91 -11.84
N ILE A 124 11.26 14.33 -11.96
CA ILE A 124 10.13 13.62 -11.31
C ILE A 124 10.00 12.16 -11.77
N PRO A 125 10.15 11.81 -13.06
CA PRO A 125 10.15 10.40 -13.46
C PRO A 125 11.25 9.58 -12.78
N LEU A 126 12.44 10.16 -12.59
CA LEU A 126 13.55 9.49 -11.89
C LEU A 126 13.28 9.35 -10.40
N LEU A 127 12.71 10.39 -9.77
CA LEU A 127 12.28 10.36 -8.37
C LEU A 127 11.26 9.25 -8.13
N TRP A 128 10.30 9.12 -9.04
CA TRP A 128 9.27 8.09 -9.02
C TRP A 128 9.83 6.68 -9.24
N ALA A 129 10.72 6.50 -10.23
CA ALA A 129 11.38 5.23 -10.47
C ALA A 129 12.24 4.81 -9.26
N ALA A 130 13.01 5.72 -8.70
CA ALA A 130 13.83 5.46 -7.51
C ALA A 130 12.98 5.08 -6.30
N LEU A 131 11.83 5.75 -6.07
CA LEU A 131 10.86 5.36 -5.05
C LEU A 131 10.44 3.90 -5.23
N HIS A 132 10.07 3.48 -6.44
CA HIS A 132 9.63 2.11 -6.69
C HIS A 132 10.73 1.07 -6.55
N VAL A 133 11.99 1.41 -6.87
CA VAL A 133 13.14 0.54 -6.56
C VAL A 133 13.28 0.33 -5.05
N VAL A 134 13.19 1.42 -4.27
CA VAL A 134 13.23 1.32 -2.80
C VAL A 134 12.05 0.50 -2.30
N ARG A 135 10.83 0.78 -2.76
CA ARG A 135 9.64 -0.01 -2.37
C ARG A 135 9.81 -1.48 -2.68
N SER A 136 10.22 -1.81 -3.90
CA SER A 136 10.45 -3.20 -4.30
C SER A 136 11.41 -3.91 -3.36
N SER A 137 12.51 -3.24 -2.99
CA SER A 137 13.55 -3.79 -2.12
C SER A 137 13.08 -3.93 -0.67
N THR A 138 12.29 -2.99 -0.17
CA THR A 138 11.81 -2.96 1.22
C THR A 138 10.56 -3.81 1.44
N SER A 139 9.72 -4.06 0.43
CA SER A 139 8.47 -4.81 0.58
C SER A 139 8.68 -6.20 1.16
N PHE A 140 9.69 -6.94 0.67
CA PHE A 140 10.01 -8.27 1.20
C PHE A 140 10.55 -8.19 2.63
N LEU A 141 11.43 -7.22 2.92
CA LEU A 141 11.99 -7.02 4.26
C LEU A 141 10.91 -6.67 5.28
N GLY A 142 9.98 -5.79 4.92
CA GLY A 142 8.83 -5.45 5.77
C GLY A 142 7.86 -6.62 5.93
N GLY A 143 7.69 -7.46 4.90
CA GLY A 143 6.98 -8.73 5.01
C GLY A 143 7.64 -9.72 5.97
N ALA A 144 8.95 -9.89 5.89
CA ALA A 144 9.73 -10.73 6.79
C ALA A 144 9.73 -10.21 8.24
N LEU A 145 9.77 -8.89 8.42
CA LEU A 145 9.62 -8.26 9.74
C LEU A 145 8.21 -8.52 10.29
N SER A 146 7.18 -8.36 9.46
CA SER A 146 5.79 -8.68 9.80
C SER A 146 5.61 -10.11 10.28
N ASP A 147 6.25 -11.09 9.63
CA ASP A 147 6.22 -12.48 10.09
C ASP A 147 6.96 -12.67 11.42
N ARG A 148 8.06 -11.95 11.63
CA ARG A 148 8.92 -12.11 12.81
C ARG A 148 8.34 -11.49 14.08
N ILE A 149 7.87 -10.25 14.01
CA ILE A 149 7.41 -9.48 15.19
C ILE A 149 5.88 -9.30 15.23
N GLY A 150 5.19 -9.80 14.21
CA GLY A 150 3.75 -9.66 14.04
C GLY A 150 3.38 -8.45 13.16
N PRO A 151 2.28 -8.56 12.39
CA PRO A 151 1.86 -7.52 11.47
C PRO A 151 1.41 -6.26 12.19
N ALA A 152 0.81 -6.37 13.39
CA ALA A 152 0.41 -5.21 14.18
C ALA A 152 1.59 -4.36 14.66
N ARG A 153 2.69 -4.98 15.10
CA ARG A 153 3.91 -4.25 15.51
C ARG A 153 4.59 -3.61 14.31
N THR A 154 4.66 -4.33 13.19
CA THR A 154 5.29 -3.83 11.97
C THR A 154 4.53 -2.64 11.41
N MET A 155 3.19 -2.69 11.38
CA MET A 155 2.35 -1.55 10.99
C MET A 155 2.59 -0.32 11.87
N TRP A 156 2.74 -0.53 13.18
CA TRP A 156 3.03 0.56 14.13
C TRP A 156 4.36 1.24 13.85
N ILE A 157 5.42 0.46 13.58
CA ILE A 157 6.73 0.99 13.16
C ILE A 157 6.60 1.74 11.82
N GLY A 158 5.81 1.21 10.90
CA GLY A 158 5.50 1.87 9.62
C GLY A 158 4.81 3.23 9.81
N TRP A 159 3.81 3.33 10.70
CA TRP A 159 3.15 4.59 11.02
C TRP A 159 4.06 5.58 11.76
N LEU A 160 4.90 5.11 12.68
CA LEU A 160 5.92 5.95 13.32
C LEU A 160 6.90 6.52 12.29
N SER A 161 7.34 5.67 11.36
CA SER A 161 8.21 6.07 10.24
C SER A 161 7.52 7.08 9.32
N TYR A 162 6.21 6.90 9.07
CA TYR A 162 5.41 7.86 8.30
C TYR A 162 5.30 9.22 9.00
N VAL A 163 5.04 9.24 10.32
CA VAL A 163 4.98 10.49 11.10
C VAL A 163 6.31 11.23 11.02
N ALA A 164 7.44 10.52 11.20
CA ALA A 164 8.77 11.10 11.06
C ALA A 164 9.02 11.66 9.65
N LEU A 165 8.61 10.93 8.61
CA LEU A 165 8.69 11.39 7.21
C LEU A 165 7.85 12.65 6.99
N ALA A 166 6.61 12.67 7.47
CA ALA A 166 5.70 13.79 7.27
C ALA A 166 6.19 15.04 8.02
N ALA A 167 6.67 14.88 9.27
CA ALA A 167 7.33 15.95 10.01
C ALA A 167 8.61 16.44 9.30
N GLY A 168 9.39 15.52 8.73
CA GLY A 168 10.55 15.85 7.90
C GLY A 168 10.17 16.68 6.68
N MET A 169 9.10 16.33 5.96
CA MET A 169 8.61 17.08 4.79
C MET A 169 8.02 18.44 5.14
N TRP A 170 7.49 18.58 6.37
CA TRP A 170 7.11 19.87 6.93
C TRP A 170 8.33 20.79 7.13
N LEU A 171 9.42 20.25 7.72
CA LEU A 171 10.64 21.00 8.04
C LEU A 171 11.63 21.14 6.87
N ALA A 172 11.48 20.34 5.82
CA ALA A 172 12.40 20.33 4.70
C ALA A 172 12.46 21.69 3.99
N ALA A 173 13.69 22.08 3.62
CA ALA A 173 13.98 23.36 2.96
C ALA A 173 14.99 23.21 1.81
N SER A 174 15.29 21.98 1.37
CA SER A 174 16.26 21.74 0.29
C SER A 174 15.86 20.59 -0.64
N PRO A 175 16.36 20.57 -1.89
CA PRO A 175 16.09 19.47 -2.82
C PRO A 175 16.62 18.13 -2.32
N LEU A 176 17.78 18.12 -1.65
CA LEU A 176 18.37 16.91 -1.09
C LEU A 176 17.48 16.32 0.01
N ALA A 177 16.95 17.16 0.91
CA ALA A 177 16.01 16.70 1.93
C ALA A 177 14.73 16.11 1.28
N ALA A 178 14.21 16.77 0.24
CA ALA A 178 13.07 16.27 -0.51
C ALA A 178 13.34 14.90 -1.15
N TRP A 179 14.50 14.70 -1.77
CA TRP A 179 14.92 13.40 -2.31
C TRP A 179 14.95 12.31 -1.23
N LEU A 180 15.66 12.57 -0.12
CA LEU A 180 15.80 11.59 0.96
C LEU A 180 14.45 11.22 1.59
N LEU A 181 13.60 12.21 1.86
CA LEU A 181 12.28 11.98 2.44
C LEU A 181 11.32 11.29 1.47
N PHE A 182 11.37 11.63 0.18
CA PHE A 182 10.57 10.95 -0.82
C PHE A 182 10.99 9.48 -0.99
N LEU A 183 12.30 9.19 -0.98
CA LEU A 183 12.78 7.80 -1.01
C LEU A 183 12.48 7.04 0.29
N ALA A 184 12.50 7.71 1.45
CA ALA A 184 12.08 7.13 2.73
C ALA A 184 10.62 6.65 2.71
N LEU A 185 9.77 7.20 1.83
CA LEU A 185 8.42 6.68 1.59
C LEU A 185 8.44 5.22 1.14
N GLY A 186 9.49 4.80 0.43
CA GLY A 186 9.64 3.42 0.02
C GLY A 186 9.83 2.48 1.22
N VAL A 187 10.55 2.93 2.25
CA VAL A 187 10.69 2.20 3.52
C VAL A 187 9.36 2.15 4.27
N VAL A 188 8.66 3.29 4.36
CA VAL A 188 7.32 3.36 4.96
C VAL A 188 6.35 2.40 4.27
N ALA A 189 6.36 2.35 2.93
CA ALA A 189 5.54 1.44 2.15
C ALA A 189 5.87 -0.02 2.47
N GLY A 190 7.16 -0.40 2.51
CA GLY A 190 7.57 -1.75 2.90
C GLY A 190 7.06 -2.16 4.30
N LEU A 191 7.09 -1.22 5.25
CA LEU A 191 6.63 -1.43 6.64
C LEU A 191 5.10 -1.36 6.82
N THR A 192 4.33 -0.96 5.80
CA THR A 192 2.88 -0.79 5.92
C THR A 192 2.11 -1.69 4.96
N GLU A 193 2.53 -1.80 3.70
CA GLU A 193 1.78 -2.49 2.64
C GLU A 193 1.69 -4.01 2.81
N SER A 194 2.74 -4.64 3.35
CA SER A 194 2.74 -6.08 3.66
C SER A 194 1.95 -6.40 4.93
N PRO A 195 2.23 -5.74 6.08
CA PRO A 195 1.49 -6.02 7.32
C PRO A 195 0.02 -5.60 7.28
N GLU A 196 -0.37 -4.54 6.54
CA GLU A 196 -1.79 -4.19 6.37
C GLU A 196 -2.57 -5.35 5.74
N ARG A 197 -2.04 -5.98 4.69
CA ARG A 197 -2.68 -7.10 4.01
C ARG A 197 -2.74 -8.34 4.89
N ALA A 198 -1.70 -8.56 5.71
CA ALA A 198 -1.72 -9.60 6.72
C ALA A 198 -2.82 -9.36 7.77
N LEU A 199 -3.00 -8.13 8.27
CA LEU A 199 -4.07 -7.75 9.22
C LEU A 199 -5.47 -7.89 8.59
N VAL A 200 -5.64 -7.49 7.33
CA VAL A 200 -6.91 -7.64 6.61
C VAL A 200 -7.22 -9.13 6.38
N SER A 201 -6.22 -9.91 5.99
CA SER A 201 -6.35 -11.36 5.77
C SER A 201 -6.69 -12.13 7.04
N THR A 202 -6.20 -11.71 8.20
CA THR A 202 -6.55 -12.33 9.49
C THR A 202 -7.94 -11.89 9.96
N ALA A 203 -8.30 -10.62 9.77
CA ALA A 203 -9.60 -10.08 10.15
C ALA A 203 -10.79 -10.71 9.39
N THR A 204 -10.57 -11.22 8.19
CA THR A 204 -11.64 -11.66 7.27
C THR A 204 -11.97 -13.16 7.35
N GLY A 205 -11.17 -13.94 8.08
CA GLY A 205 -11.36 -15.39 8.25
C GLY A 205 -11.21 -16.21 6.95
N GLY A 206 -11.08 -17.53 7.07
CA GLY A 206 -10.73 -18.41 5.94
C GLY A 206 -11.76 -18.51 4.81
N GLY A 207 -13.04 -18.21 5.05
CA GLY A 207 -14.12 -18.39 4.07
C GLY A 207 -14.56 -17.16 3.27
N HIS A 208 -14.10 -15.94 3.63
CA HIS A 208 -14.68 -14.69 3.11
C HIS A 208 -13.64 -13.64 2.69
N ARG A 209 -12.41 -14.07 2.40
CA ARG A 209 -11.30 -13.14 2.14
C ARG A 209 -11.56 -12.23 0.93
N GLY A 210 -12.24 -12.72 -0.12
CA GLY A 210 -12.62 -11.92 -1.29
C GLY A 210 -13.47 -10.69 -0.93
N SER A 211 -14.63 -10.90 -0.27
CA SER A 211 -15.49 -9.79 0.20
C SER A 211 -14.78 -8.90 1.22
N GLY A 212 -13.94 -9.49 2.07
CA GLY A 212 -13.16 -8.78 3.07
C GLY A 212 -12.15 -7.79 2.48
N PHE A 213 -11.36 -8.24 1.50
CA PHE A 213 -10.46 -7.35 0.74
C PHE A 213 -11.25 -6.33 -0.10
N GLY A 214 -12.44 -6.69 -0.60
CA GLY A 214 -13.34 -5.75 -1.29
C GLY A 214 -13.77 -4.58 -0.39
N VAL A 215 -14.25 -4.86 0.82
CA VAL A 215 -14.62 -3.83 1.80
C VAL A 215 -13.41 -3.00 2.23
N TYR A 216 -12.28 -3.65 2.50
CA TYR A 216 -11.02 -2.96 2.81
C TYR A 216 -10.66 -1.96 1.71
N HIS A 217 -10.60 -2.39 0.44
CA HIS A 217 -10.25 -1.50 -0.67
C HIS A 217 -11.26 -0.37 -0.87
N ALA A 218 -12.56 -0.63 -0.69
CA ALA A 218 -13.59 0.40 -0.75
C ALA A 218 -13.37 1.47 0.34
N LEU A 219 -13.17 1.05 1.60
CA LEU A 219 -12.96 1.96 2.72
C LEU A 219 -11.67 2.76 2.58
N THR A 220 -10.54 2.11 2.27
CA THR A 220 -9.28 2.81 2.08
C THR A 220 -9.32 3.72 0.85
N GLY A 221 -10.04 3.34 -0.21
CA GLY A 221 -10.21 4.15 -1.40
C GLY A 221 -11.01 5.43 -1.13
N VAL A 222 -12.15 5.32 -0.44
CA VAL A 222 -12.95 6.49 -0.02
C VAL A 222 -12.15 7.37 0.94
N ALA A 223 -11.47 6.77 1.92
CA ALA A 223 -10.64 7.52 2.86
C ALA A 223 -9.50 8.26 2.15
N ALA A 224 -8.80 7.60 1.20
CA ALA A 224 -7.74 8.22 0.41
C ALA A 224 -8.26 9.38 -0.44
N LEU A 225 -9.47 9.27 -0.99
CA LEU A 225 -10.09 10.33 -1.77
C LEU A 225 -10.45 11.53 -0.89
N VAL A 226 -11.20 11.30 0.19
CA VAL A 226 -11.62 12.38 1.11
C VAL A 226 -10.40 13.04 1.74
N GLY A 227 -9.45 12.24 2.22
CA GLY A 227 -8.21 12.69 2.84
C GLY A 227 -7.35 13.45 1.85
N GLY A 228 -7.17 12.92 0.65
CA GLY A 228 -6.39 13.57 -0.40
C GLY A 228 -6.98 14.90 -0.85
N VAL A 229 -8.31 15.01 -0.95
CA VAL A 229 -8.99 16.29 -1.24
C VAL A 229 -8.80 17.27 -0.08
N ALA A 230 -9.04 16.84 1.17
CA ALA A 230 -8.90 17.71 2.33
C ALA A 230 -7.46 18.22 2.49
N LEU A 231 -6.49 17.33 2.43
CA LEU A 231 -5.07 17.68 2.49
C LEU A 231 -4.65 18.51 1.28
N GLY A 232 -5.19 18.25 0.10
CA GLY A 232 -5.00 19.05 -1.10
C GLY A 232 -5.50 20.49 -0.96
N VAL A 233 -6.68 20.67 -0.35
CA VAL A 233 -7.22 22.01 -0.04
C VAL A 233 -6.32 22.74 0.97
N ILE A 234 -5.85 22.06 2.01
CA ILE A 234 -4.90 22.62 2.99
C ILE A 234 -3.59 23.01 2.29
N PHE A 235 -3.10 22.15 1.40
CA PHE A 235 -1.88 22.37 0.62
C PHE A 235 -2.00 23.62 -0.26
N GLN A 236 -3.12 23.75 -0.98
CA GLN A 236 -3.36 24.86 -1.91
C GLN A 236 -3.62 26.20 -1.21
N ARG A 237 -4.40 26.21 -0.13
CA ARG A 237 -4.80 27.44 0.57
C ARG A 237 -3.78 27.92 1.59
N GLY A 238 -3.05 27.00 2.21
CA GLY A 238 -2.00 27.30 3.18
C GLY A 238 -0.63 27.14 2.55
N SER A 239 -0.02 25.98 2.78
CA SER A 239 1.24 25.61 2.16
C SER A 239 1.41 24.09 2.15
N GLY A 240 2.32 23.60 1.32
CA GLY A 240 2.70 22.19 1.37
C GLY A 240 3.21 21.79 2.75
N ALA A 241 4.04 22.63 3.38
CA ALA A 241 4.55 22.39 4.72
C ALA A 241 3.42 22.21 5.75
N THR A 242 2.41 23.08 5.74
CA THR A 242 1.25 23.00 6.63
C THR A 242 0.45 21.72 6.42
N ALA A 243 0.26 21.31 5.17
CA ALA A 243 -0.44 20.06 4.87
C ALA A 243 0.31 18.85 5.48
N PHE A 244 1.63 18.80 5.32
CA PHE A 244 2.46 17.76 5.94
C PHE A 244 2.43 17.78 7.48
N LEU A 245 2.41 18.96 8.10
CA LEU A 245 2.23 19.08 9.55
C LEU A 245 0.90 18.49 10.01
N VAL A 246 -0.21 18.86 9.35
CA VAL A 246 -1.55 18.34 9.67
C VAL A 246 -1.58 16.81 9.55
N SER A 247 -0.99 16.27 8.48
CA SER A 247 -0.86 14.83 8.28
C SER A 247 -0.04 14.15 9.36
N ALA A 248 1.11 14.74 9.76
CA ALA A 248 1.97 14.20 10.81
C ALA A 248 1.26 14.18 12.17
N VAL A 249 0.59 15.28 12.54
CA VAL A 249 -0.16 15.41 13.80
C VAL A 249 -1.33 14.42 13.83
N GLY A 250 -2.10 14.33 12.75
CA GLY A 250 -3.20 13.38 12.65
C GLY A 250 -2.73 11.94 12.77
N ALA A 251 -1.70 11.55 12.02
CA ALA A 251 -1.14 10.19 12.06
C ALA A 251 -0.50 9.86 13.41
N SER A 252 0.03 10.84 14.14
CA SER A 252 0.53 10.65 15.51
C SER A 252 -0.56 10.17 16.47
N GLY A 253 -1.80 10.64 16.30
CA GLY A 253 -2.95 10.14 17.05
C GLY A 253 -3.17 8.64 16.86
N LEU A 254 -3.05 8.13 15.62
CA LEU A 254 -3.11 6.69 15.37
C LEU A 254 -1.95 5.93 16.00
N VAL A 255 -0.71 6.46 15.91
CA VAL A 255 0.46 5.85 16.55
C VAL A 255 0.28 5.73 18.07
N ILE A 256 -0.29 6.75 18.71
CA ILE A 256 -0.54 6.76 20.16
C ILE A 256 -1.67 5.80 20.54
N LEU A 257 -2.75 5.75 19.78
CA LEU A 257 -3.93 4.92 20.07
C LEU A 257 -3.73 3.44 19.72
N TRP A 258 -2.88 3.14 18.73
CA TRP A 258 -2.69 1.78 18.20
C TRP A 258 -2.39 0.71 19.25
N PRO A 259 -1.49 0.91 20.22
CA PRO A 259 -1.19 -0.12 21.23
C PRO A 259 -2.37 -0.49 22.13
N PHE A 260 -3.36 0.41 22.26
CA PHE A 260 -4.56 0.16 23.05
C PHE A 260 -5.59 -0.68 22.28
N TRP A 261 -5.59 -0.63 20.95
CA TRP A 261 -6.54 -1.36 20.09
C TRP A 261 -5.99 -2.69 19.56
N SER A 262 -4.68 -2.79 19.37
CA SER A 262 -4.03 -3.95 18.75
C SER A 262 -3.63 -5.05 19.73
N GLY A 263 -3.96 -4.92 21.01
CA GLY A 263 -3.66 -5.93 22.03
C GLY A 263 -2.16 -6.15 22.27
N LEU A 264 -1.29 -5.21 21.86
CA LEU A 264 0.18 -5.28 21.98
C LEU A 264 0.69 -5.51 23.42
N ARG A 265 -0.18 -5.34 24.42
CA ARG A 265 0.06 -5.59 25.85
C ARG A 265 -0.21 -7.04 26.30
N ARG A 266 -0.69 -7.94 25.43
CA ARG A 266 -0.98 -9.35 25.77
C ARG A 266 0.02 -10.34 25.18
N VAL A 267 1.32 -10.10 25.39
CA VAL A 267 2.34 -11.14 25.22
C VAL A 267 2.86 -11.47 26.62
N PRO A 268 2.43 -12.59 27.23
CA PRO A 268 3.15 -13.10 28.39
C PRO A 268 4.61 -13.37 27.97
N PRO A 269 5.60 -13.01 28.80
CA PRO A 269 6.96 -13.51 28.57
C PRO A 269 6.91 -15.05 28.60
N GLN A 270 7.57 -15.68 27.63
CA GLN A 270 7.87 -17.11 27.67
C GLN A 270 9.02 -17.37 28.64
#